data_AF-A0A2N3PNS8-F1
#
_entry.id   AF-A0A2N3PNS8-F1
#
_cell.length_a   1.000
_cell.length_b   1.000
_cell.length_c   1.000
_cell.angle_alpha   90.00
_cell.angle_beta   90.00
_cell.angle_gamma   90.00
#
_symmetry.space_group_name_H-M   'P 1'
#
loop_
_entity.id
_entity.type
_entity.pdbx_description
1 polymer ?
#
loop_
_entity_poly.entity_id
_entity_poly.type
_entity_poly.pdbx_seq_one_letter_code
_entity_poly.pdbx_strand_id
1 'polypeptide(L)'
;MRAPGFWMKEGPLSLALSPLGWGWSMASGWRGRFSPAFEAPIPVVCIGNVVVGGAGKTPVAQSVAHRLPGAHFLSRGYGGREAGPLLVDPKTHGHERVGDEPLLLAETAPCWVARDRVAGARRAAAKGASCLVMDDGFQNPSLKKDVSLLVVDGHVGFGNGRCMPAGPLREPVSRALARASAVVILGEDRADVARQVDGKPILTARLEPEAEASALAGQRVVAFAGIGRPEKFFQTLESLGATVVEAYGFSDHYPYQVSEIGELISIAKTRAAALITTTKDIVRIEPHQRANIGVLRITVTWDDETALHDVLRPAMEGRRHQ
;
A
#
# COMPACT_ATOMS: atom_id res chain seq x y z
N MET A 1 -6.05 -3.79 -14.05
CA MET A 1 -7.12 -4.79 -14.30
C MET A 1 -8.18 -4.66 -13.21
N ARG A 2 -9.47 -4.58 -13.55
CA ARG A 2 -10.56 -4.61 -12.55
C ARG A 2 -10.70 -6.03 -11.99
N ALA A 3 -10.81 -6.16 -10.67
CA ALA A 3 -11.04 -7.45 -10.04
C ALA A 3 -12.38 -8.04 -10.51
N PRO A 4 -12.45 -9.35 -10.85
CA PRO A 4 -13.69 -9.98 -11.26
C PRO A 4 -14.74 -9.95 -10.14
N GLY A 5 -16.00 -9.65 -10.47
CA GLY A 5 -17.08 -9.55 -9.48
C GLY A 5 -17.32 -10.85 -8.67
N PHE A 6 -16.98 -12.02 -9.22
CA PHE A 6 -17.09 -13.30 -8.53
C PHE A 6 -16.03 -13.52 -7.43
N TRP A 7 -15.05 -12.62 -7.28
CA TRP A 7 -14.10 -12.66 -6.15
C TRP A 7 -14.72 -12.19 -4.83
N MET A 8 -15.86 -11.49 -4.91
CA MET A 8 -16.55 -10.93 -3.73
C MET A 8 -17.65 -11.84 -3.18
N LYS A 9 -18.15 -12.80 -3.96
CA LYS A 9 -19.22 -13.71 -3.58
C LYS A 9 -18.94 -15.13 -4.05
N GLU A 10 -19.34 -16.11 -3.27
CA GLU A 10 -19.26 -17.51 -3.71
C GLU A 10 -20.19 -17.74 -4.91
N GLY A 11 -19.72 -18.51 -5.89
CA GLY A 11 -20.48 -18.80 -7.09
C GLY A 11 -19.92 -20.01 -7.85
N PRO A 12 -20.68 -20.56 -8.81
CA PRO A 12 -20.32 -21.77 -9.54
C PRO A 12 -18.98 -21.65 -10.29
N LEU A 13 -18.68 -20.46 -10.82
CA LEU A 13 -17.39 -20.19 -11.46
C LEU A 13 -16.21 -20.18 -10.47
N SER A 14 -16.41 -19.65 -9.26
CA SER A 14 -15.40 -19.69 -8.19
C SER A 14 -15.15 -21.12 -7.70
N LEU A 15 -16.19 -21.97 -7.67
CA LEU A 15 -16.08 -23.39 -7.34
C LEU A 15 -15.31 -24.16 -8.41
N ALA A 16 -15.62 -23.93 -9.69
CA ALA A 16 -14.94 -24.57 -10.82
C ALA A 16 -13.44 -24.23 -10.87
N LEU A 17 -13.05 -23.00 -10.48
CA LEU A 17 -11.65 -22.55 -10.44
C LEU A 17 -10.90 -22.94 -9.16
N SER A 18 -11.59 -23.50 -8.16
CA SER A 18 -10.98 -23.83 -6.86
C SER A 18 -9.81 -24.82 -6.94
N PRO A 19 -9.79 -25.84 -7.82
CA PRO A 19 -8.64 -26.75 -7.93
C PRO A 19 -7.36 -26.03 -8.38
N LEU A 20 -7.49 -25.04 -9.28
CA LEU A 20 -6.37 -24.22 -9.73
C LEU A 20 -5.84 -23.31 -8.60
N GLY A 21 -6.75 -22.79 -7.76
CA GLY A 21 -6.36 -21.99 -6.60
C GLY A 21 -5.61 -22.78 -5.52
N TRP A 22 -5.96 -24.06 -5.37
CA TRP A 22 -5.20 -24.99 -4.52
C TRP A 22 -3.79 -25.23 -5.07
N GLY A 23 -3.65 -25.46 -6.37
CA GLY A 23 -2.34 -25.60 -7.02
C GLY A 23 -1.43 -24.38 -6.82
N TRP A 24 -1.97 -23.18 -6.97
CA TRP A 24 -1.24 -21.92 -6.70
C TRP A 24 -0.83 -21.76 -5.23
N SER A 25 -1.75 -22.07 -4.30
CA SER A 25 -1.47 -22.03 -2.85
C SER A 25 -0.42 -23.05 -2.43
N MET A 26 -0.38 -24.22 -3.05
CA MET A 26 0.66 -25.23 -2.81
C MET A 26 2.01 -24.74 -3.35
N ALA A 27 2.09 -24.27 -4.60
CA ALA A 27 3.33 -23.78 -5.19
C ALA A 27 3.95 -22.60 -4.40
N SER A 28 3.12 -21.67 -3.93
CA SER A 28 3.56 -20.57 -3.07
C SER A 28 4.03 -21.05 -1.68
N GLY A 29 3.34 -22.03 -1.09
CA GLY A 29 3.73 -22.65 0.18
C GLY A 29 5.07 -23.41 0.08
N TRP A 30 5.33 -24.08 -1.04
CA TRP A 30 6.57 -24.79 -1.28
C TRP A 30 7.77 -23.84 -1.36
N ARG A 31 7.64 -22.72 -2.08
CA ARG A 31 8.71 -21.70 -2.14
C ARG A 31 9.09 -21.16 -0.76
N GLY A 32 8.10 -21.00 0.14
CA GLY A 32 8.33 -20.56 1.51
C GLY A 32 9.05 -21.58 2.38
N ARG A 33 8.81 -22.89 2.16
CA ARG A 33 9.41 -23.98 2.96
C ARG A 33 10.89 -24.23 2.64
N PHE A 34 11.33 -23.93 1.42
CA PHE A 34 12.69 -24.24 0.95
C PHE A 34 13.62 -23.01 0.88
N SER A 35 13.15 -21.83 1.27
CA SER A 35 13.99 -20.62 1.28
C SER A 35 14.41 -20.32 2.73
N PRO A 36 15.68 -20.52 3.13
CA PRO A 36 16.13 -20.11 4.44
C PRO A 36 15.95 -18.59 4.59
N ALA A 37 15.26 -18.18 5.64
CA ALA A 37 15.03 -16.76 5.91
C ALA A 37 16.34 -16.16 6.44
N PHE A 38 16.92 -15.22 5.69
CA PHE A 38 18.05 -14.43 6.16
C PHE A 38 17.59 -13.52 7.30
N GLU A 39 18.35 -13.51 8.39
CA GLU A 39 18.15 -12.61 9.52
C GLU A 39 18.97 -11.35 9.29
N ALA A 40 18.28 -10.22 9.09
CA ALA A 40 18.94 -8.94 8.89
C ALA A 40 19.68 -8.48 10.16
N PRO A 41 20.76 -7.70 10.04
CA PRO A 41 21.45 -7.12 11.19
C PRO A 41 20.60 -6.10 11.96
N ILE A 42 19.50 -5.65 11.36
CA ILE A 42 18.56 -4.65 11.91
C ILE A 42 17.14 -5.21 11.90
N PRO A 43 16.25 -4.77 12.81
CA PRO A 43 14.87 -5.23 12.86
C PRO A 43 14.12 -4.96 11.55
N VAL A 44 13.21 -5.87 11.22
CA VAL A 44 12.38 -5.81 10.01
C VAL A 44 10.90 -5.81 10.39
N VAL A 45 10.22 -4.70 10.11
CA VAL A 45 8.76 -4.57 10.18
C VAL A 45 8.18 -4.76 8.77
N CYS A 46 7.31 -5.74 8.60
CA CYS A 46 6.66 -6.02 7.33
C CYS A 46 5.23 -5.52 7.34
N ILE A 47 4.86 -4.71 6.35
CA ILE A 47 3.48 -4.29 6.08
C ILE A 47 2.98 -5.07 4.87
N GLY A 48 1.90 -5.80 5.06
CA GLY A 48 1.47 -6.82 4.12
C GLY A 48 -0.03 -6.88 3.92
N ASN A 49 -0.45 -7.48 2.82
CA ASN A 49 -1.84 -7.90 2.62
C ASN A 49 -1.89 -9.30 2.00
N VAL A 50 -3.06 -9.92 2.09
CA VAL A 50 -3.33 -11.22 1.45
C VAL A 50 -4.27 -11.12 0.26
N VAL A 51 -4.96 -9.99 0.11
CA VAL A 51 -5.92 -9.72 -0.97
C VAL A 51 -5.22 -9.02 -2.14
N VAL A 52 -5.55 -9.42 -3.37
CA VAL A 52 -5.14 -8.69 -4.57
C VAL A 52 -5.90 -7.37 -4.66
N GLY A 53 -5.15 -6.26 -4.63
CA GLY A 53 -5.70 -4.90 -4.70
C GLY A 53 -5.06 -3.99 -3.64
N GLY A 54 -5.47 -2.72 -3.66
CA GLY A 54 -5.01 -1.72 -2.71
C GLY A 54 -5.70 -1.87 -1.35
N ALA A 55 -5.05 -2.50 -0.38
CA ALA A 55 -5.51 -2.58 1.01
C ALA A 55 -5.04 -1.41 1.89
N GLY A 56 -4.53 -0.31 1.28
CA GLY A 56 -3.99 0.84 2.02
C GLY A 56 -2.66 0.58 2.75
N LYS A 57 -1.85 -0.37 2.26
CA LYS A 57 -0.54 -0.72 2.85
C LYS A 57 0.44 0.45 2.89
N THR A 58 0.59 1.17 1.78
CA THR A 58 1.60 2.23 1.65
C THR A 58 1.40 3.35 2.68
N PRO A 59 0.18 3.89 2.90
CA PRO A 59 -0.07 4.81 4.02
C PRO A 59 0.25 4.22 5.39
N VAL A 60 -0.11 2.94 5.63
CA VAL A 60 0.22 2.25 6.90
C VAL A 60 1.73 2.13 7.07
N ALA A 61 2.48 1.81 6.01
CA ALA A 61 3.94 1.75 6.04
C ALA A 61 4.56 3.11 6.35
N GLN A 62 4.06 4.20 5.74
CA GLN A 62 4.48 5.56 6.08
C GLN A 62 4.21 5.87 7.55
N SER A 63 2.99 5.61 8.04
CA SER A 63 2.63 5.86 9.44
C SER A 63 3.50 5.09 10.43
N VAL A 64 3.83 3.83 10.12
CA VAL A 64 4.70 3.00 10.95
C VAL A 64 6.13 3.53 10.94
N ALA A 65 6.67 3.92 9.77
CA ALA A 65 8.02 4.45 9.66
C ALA A 65 8.22 5.75 10.47
N HIS A 66 7.21 6.63 10.54
CA HIS A 66 7.26 7.84 11.38
C HIS A 66 7.49 7.53 12.88
N ARG A 67 7.06 6.34 13.34
CA ARG A 67 7.22 5.89 14.73
C ARG A 67 8.54 5.12 14.96
N LEU A 68 9.34 4.94 13.91
CA LEU A 68 10.59 4.18 13.93
C LEU A 68 11.75 5.08 13.50
N PRO A 69 12.40 5.82 14.42
CA PRO A 69 13.49 6.73 14.09
C PRO A 69 14.64 6.02 13.36
N GLY A 70 15.06 6.55 12.22
CA GLY A 70 16.11 5.95 11.38
C GLY A 70 15.63 4.78 10.51
N ALA A 71 14.31 4.55 10.41
CA ALA A 71 13.76 3.55 9.52
C ALA A 71 14.07 3.85 8.05
N HIS A 72 14.30 2.79 7.28
CA HIS A 72 14.36 2.83 5.82
C HIS A 72 13.32 1.88 5.24
N PHE A 73 12.75 2.27 4.11
CA PHE A 73 11.83 1.40 3.38
C PHE A 73 12.58 0.40 2.51
N LEU A 74 11.99 -0.79 2.35
CA LEU A 74 12.44 -1.80 1.40
C LEU A 74 11.26 -2.29 0.56
N SER A 75 11.29 -2.04 -0.74
CA SER A 75 10.24 -2.40 -1.68
C SER A 75 10.77 -3.22 -2.86
N ARG A 76 9.84 -3.84 -3.61
CA ARG A 76 10.18 -4.58 -4.84
C ARG A 76 10.45 -3.65 -6.01
N GLY A 77 9.88 -2.46 -5.99
CA GLY A 77 9.72 -1.64 -7.18
C GLY A 77 8.77 -2.28 -8.18
N TYR A 78 7.57 -2.67 -7.74
CA TYR A 78 6.56 -3.20 -8.66
C TYR A 78 6.21 -2.15 -9.73
N GLY A 79 6.10 -2.58 -10.99
CA GLY A 79 5.93 -1.69 -12.14
C GLY A 79 7.23 -1.03 -12.64
N GLY A 80 8.29 -1.00 -11.82
CA GLY A 80 9.59 -0.45 -12.18
C GLY A 80 10.52 -1.43 -12.90
N ARG A 81 11.47 -0.89 -13.66
CA ARG A 81 12.49 -1.65 -14.39
C ARG A 81 13.69 -2.05 -13.52
N GLU A 82 14.00 -1.26 -12.49
CA GLU A 82 15.18 -1.49 -11.65
C GLU A 82 15.08 -2.76 -10.81
N ALA A 83 16.15 -3.55 -10.84
CA ALA A 83 16.26 -4.74 -10.02
C ALA A 83 16.82 -4.44 -8.62
N GLY A 84 17.62 -3.38 -8.49
CA GLY A 84 18.28 -2.97 -7.24
C GLY A 84 19.43 -3.89 -6.78
N PRO A 85 19.99 -3.67 -5.59
CA PRO A 85 19.59 -2.65 -4.60
C PRO A 85 19.88 -1.22 -5.07
N LEU A 86 18.86 -0.38 -5.10
CA LEU A 86 18.94 1.02 -5.50
C LEU A 86 18.26 1.88 -4.43
N LEU A 87 18.95 2.93 -3.97
CA LEU A 87 18.34 3.97 -3.15
C LEU A 87 17.54 4.90 -4.07
N VAL A 88 16.25 5.07 -3.79
CA VAL A 88 15.36 5.93 -4.57
C VAL A 88 15.70 7.40 -4.34
N ASP A 89 15.75 8.17 -5.41
CA ASP A 89 15.88 9.63 -5.40
C ASP A 89 14.68 10.19 -6.17
N PRO A 90 13.67 10.75 -5.48
CA PRO A 90 12.45 11.28 -6.12
C PRO A 90 12.70 12.41 -7.12
N LYS A 91 13.88 13.04 -7.10
CA LYS A 91 14.22 14.13 -8.02
C LYS A 91 14.69 13.63 -9.38
N THR A 92 15.31 12.45 -9.42
CA THR A 92 15.95 11.90 -10.63
C THR A 92 15.33 10.60 -11.10
N HIS A 93 14.66 9.86 -10.23
CA HIS A 93 13.99 8.61 -10.56
C HIS A 93 12.51 8.84 -10.85
N GLY A 94 12.06 8.38 -12.01
CA GLY A 94 10.64 8.30 -12.37
C GLY A 94 10.03 6.95 -12.02
N HIS A 95 8.70 6.89 -12.03
CA HIS A 95 7.94 5.70 -11.65
C HIS A 95 8.19 4.50 -12.58
N GLU A 96 8.42 4.73 -13.87
CA GLU A 96 8.89 3.73 -14.85
C GLU A 96 10.16 2.99 -14.38
N ARG A 97 11.02 3.68 -13.64
CA ARG A 97 12.31 3.15 -13.21
C ARG A 97 12.18 2.38 -11.90
N VAL A 98 11.55 2.99 -10.89
CA VAL A 98 11.54 2.46 -9.51
C VAL A 98 10.17 1.98 -9.03
N GLY A 99 9.09 2.28 -9.75
CA GLY A 99 7.70 2.04 -9.36
C GLY A 99 7.06 3.24 -8.65
N ASP A 100 5.72 3.26 -8.61
CA ASP A 100 4.96 4.35 -7.96
C ASP A 100 5.14 4.33 -6.43
N GLU A 101 4.97 3.17 -5.80
CA GLU A 101 4.99 3.03 -4.34
C GLU A 101 6.35 3.45 -3.74
N PRO A 102 7.52 3.06 -4.30
CA PRO A 102 8.80 3.50 -3.76
C PRO A 102 9.03 5.01 -3.84
N LEU A 103 8.45 5.70 -4.83
CA LEU A 103 8.52 7.17 -4.89
C LEU A 103 7.73 7.80 -3.75
N LEU A 104 6.53 7.29 -3.47
CA LEU A 104 5.71 7.76 -2.34
C LEU A 104 6.40 7.52 -1.00
N LEU A 105 6.96 6.32 -0.81
CA LEU A 105 7.68 5.97 0.42
C LEU A 105 8.92 6.85 0.61
N ALA A 106 9.62 7.17 -0.48
CA ALA A 106 10.82 8.02 -0.46
C ALA A 106 10.54 9.48 -0.06
N GLU A 107 9.28 9.95 -0.10
CA GLU A 107 8.91 11.26 0.47
C GLU A 107 8.99 11.28 2.00
N THR A 108 8.83 10.11 2.65
CA THR A 108 8.81 9.98 4.11
C THR A 108 10.16 9.59 4.70
N ALA A 109 10.83 8.60 4.11
CA ALA A 109 12.13 8.12 4.58
C ALA A 109 12.92 7.45 3.43
N PRO A 110 14.25 7.27 3.56
CA PRO A 110 15.04 6.62 2.51
C PRO A 110 14.44 5.27 2.09
N CYS A 111 14.18 5.10 0.80
CA CYS A 111 13.53 3.91 0.26
C CYS A 111 14.44 3.14 -0.68
N TRP A 112 14.58 1.84 -0.44
CA TRP A 112 15.37 0.93 -1.26
C TRP A 112 14.47 0.08 -2.15
N VAL A 113 14.74 0.09 -3.45
CA VAL A 113 14.20 -0.91 -4.38
C VAL A 113 15.21 -2.02 -4.51
N ALA A 114 14.80 -3.26 -4.22
CA ALA A 114 15.66 -4.44 -4.40
C ALA A 114 14.82 -5.71 -4.58
N ARG A 115 14.86 -6.36 -5.76
CA ARG A 115 14.21 -7.66 -6.00
C ARG A 115 14.78 -8.74 -5.08
N ASP A 116 16.10 -8.71 -4.88
CA ASP A 116 16.76 -9.42 -3.79
C ASP A 116 16.63 -8.62 -2.49
N ARG A 117 15.71 -9.06 -1.62
CA ARG A 117 15.45 -8.42 -0.33
C ARG A 117 16.62 -8.53 0.64
N VAL A 118 17.43 -9.59 0.54
CA VAL A 118 18.59 -9.77 1.40
C VAL A 118 19.67 -8.75 1.04
N ALA A 119 19.95 -8.60 -0.25
CA ALA A 119 20.87 -7.58 -0.73
C ALA A 119 20.39 -6.16 -0.38
N GLY A 120 19.09 -5.88 -0.53
CA GLY A 120 18.48 -4.61 -0.12
C GLY A 120 18.64 -4.33 1.38
N ALA A 121 18.33 -5.31 2.23
CA ALA A 121 18.46 -5.18 3.68
C ALA A 121 19.91 -4.91 4.12
N ARG A 122 20.88 -5.61 3.53
CA ARG A 122 22.31 -5.39 3.80
C ARG A 122 22.75 -3.98 3.41
N ARG A 123 22.30 -3.48 2.25
CA ARG A 123 22.66 -2.13 1.77
C ARG A 123 22.03 -1.03 2.62
N ALA A 124 20.78 -1.19 3.02
CA ALA A 124 20.11 -0.27 3.92
C ALA A 124 20.82 -0.19 5.29
N ALA A 125 21.14 -1.34 5.89
CA ALA A 125 21.89 -1.39 7.14
C ALA A 125 23.27 -0.73 7.01
N ALA A 126 24.01 -1.02 5.94
CA ALA A 126 25.30 -0.39 5.66
C ALA A 126 25.21 1.13 5.41
N LYS A 127 24.01 1.65 5.11
CA LYS A 127 23.73 3.09 4.97
C LYS A 127 23.14 3.72 6.23
N GLY A 128 23.11 3.01 7.34
CA GLY A 128 22.72 3.55 8.64
C GLY A 128 21.24 3.40 8.98
N ALA A 129 20.48 2.55 8.27
CA ALA A 129 19.14 2.19 8.70
C ALA A 129 19.19 1.55 10.09
N SER A 130 18.37 2.03 11.03
CA SER A 130 18.18 1.42 12.35
C SER A 130 17.12 0.30 12.30
N CYS A 131 16.19 0.39 11.37
CA CYS A 131 15.08 -0.53 11.16
C CYS A 131 14.70 -0.55 9.68
N LEU A 132 14.15 -1.67 9.21
CA LEU A 132 13.54 -1.79 7.89
C LEU A 132 12.02 -1.82 8.00
N VAL A 133 11.35 -1.03 7.15
CA VAL A 133 9.90 -1.15 6.91
C VAL A 133 9.70 -1.68 5.51
N MET A 134 9.22 -2.92 5.39
CA MET A 134 9.04 -3.59 4.12
C MET A 134 7.59 -3.47 3.64
N ASP A 135 7.36 -2.76 2.53
CA ASP A 135 6.04 -2.66 1.88
C ASP A 135 5.82 -3.83 0.91
N ASP A 136 4.61 -4.42 0.95
CA ASP A 136 4.20 -5.63 0.22
C ASP A 136 5.15 -6.83 0.37
N GLY A 137 5.76 -6.99 1.56
CA GLY A 137 6.76 -8.02 1.83
C GLY A 137 6.25 -9.34 2.38
N PHE A 138 4.92 -9.48 2.55
CA PHE A 138 4.32 -10.54 3.36
C PHE A 138 4.57 -11.95 2.82
N GLN A 139 4.60 -12.09 1.49
CA GLN A 139 4.88 -13.34 0.79
C GLN A 139 6.37 -13.58 0.52
N ASN A 140 7.27 -12.64 0.86
CA ASN A 140 8.70 -12.82 0.64
C ASN A 140 9.28 -13.74 1.73
N PRO A 141 9.79 -14.95 1.43
CA PRO A 141 10.34 -15.82 2.47
C PRO A 141 11.82 -15.56 2.77
N SER A 142 12.52 -14.81 1.91
CA SER A 142 13.98 -14.66 1.97
C SER A 142 14.47 -13.83 3.16
N LEU A 143 13.61 -13.02 3.78
CA LEU A 143 13.97 -12.15 4.90
C LEU A 143 13.10 -12.47 6.12
N LYS A 144 13.72 -12.74 7.27
CA LYS A 144 13.04 -12.88 8.55
C LYS A 144 12.41 -11.54 8.94
N LYS A 145 11.20 -11.59 9.47
CA LYS A 145 10.42 -10.41 9.88
C LYS A 145 10.27 -10.49 11.39
N ASP A 146 10.63 -9.41 12.08
CA ASP A 146 10.51 -9.31 13.53
C ASP A 146 9.08 -8.94 13.91
N VAL A 147 8.47 -8.04 13.13
CA VAL A 147 7.04 -7.68 13.25
C VAL A 147 6.40 -7.78 11.87
N SER A 148 5.22 -8.39 11.78
CA SER A 148 4.44 -8.44 10.54
C SER A 148 3.01 -7.96 10.77
N LEU A 149 2.64 -6.84 10.16
CA LEU A 149 1.29 -6.29 10.20
C LEU A 149 0.53 -6.72 8.95
N LEU A 150 -0.55 -7.48 9.15
CA LEU A 150 -1.46 -7.87 8.08
C LEU A 150 -2.56 -6.82 7.94
N VAL A 151 -2.47 -5.99 6.90
CA VAL A 151 -3.45 -4.94 6.59
C VAL A 151 -4.61 -5.51 5.78
N VAL A 152 -5.82 -5.27 6.25
CA VAL A 152 -7.08 -5.70 5.65
C VAL A 152 -8.01 -4.49 5.55
N ASP A 153 -8.59 -4.27 4.38
CA ASP A 153 -9.64 -3.25 4.21
C ASP A 153 -10.92 -3.75 4.91
N GLY A 154 -11.43 -2.98 5.87
CA GLY A 154 -12.58 -3.38 6.69
C GLY A 154 -13.90 -3.53 5.91
N HIS A 155 -14.03 -2.89 4.74
CA HIS A 155 -15.22 -3.03 3.90
C HIS A 155 -15.15 -4.28 3.00
N VAL A 156 -13.97 -4.61 2.49
CA VAL A 156 -13.76 -5.70 1.53
C VAL A 156 -13.47 -7.03 2.25
N GLY A 157 -12.76 -6.98 3.37
CA GLY A 157 -12.29 -8.15 4.10
C GLY A 157 -11.45 -9.08 3.24
N PHE A 158 -11.70 -10.38 3.34
CA PHE A 158 -11.00 -11.42 2.59
C PHE A 158 -11.72 -11.86 1.30
N GLY A 159 -12.77 -11.15 0.88
CA GLY A 159 -13.63 -11.51 -0.25
C GLY A 159 -14.31 -12.87 -0.04
N ASN A 160 -14.32 -13.72 -1.06
CA ASN A 160 -14.90 -15.07 -0.97
C ASN A 160 -14.02 -16.11 -0.24
N GLY A 161 -12.92 -15.70 0.40
CA GLY A 161 -12.05 -16.59 1.18
C GLY A 161 -11.18 -17.56 0.37
N ARG A 162 -11.16 -17.47 -0.98
CA ARG A 162 -10.42 -18.40 -1.84
C ARG A 162 -9.18 -17.77 -2.46
N CYS A 163 -8.19 -18.61 -2.73
CA CYS A 163 -6.98 -18.20 -3.44
C CYS A 163 -7.24 -17.97 -4.93
N MET A 164 -6.44 -17.09 -5.54
CA MET A 164 -6.42 -16.88 -6.98
C MET A 164 -6.19 -18.20 -7.74
N PRO A 165 -6.85 -18.41 -8.90
CA PRO A 165 -7.78 -17.49 -9.57
C PRO A 165 -9.24 -17.57 -9.07
N ALA A 166 -9.57 -18.49 -8.17
CA ALA A 166 -10.92 -18.72 -7.65
C ALA A 166 -11.44 -17.60 -6.74
N GLY A 167 -10.53 -16.81 -6.17
CA GLY A 167 -10.84 -15.68 -5.30
C GLY A 167 -9.69 -14.69 -5.25
N PRO A 168 -9.82 -13.64 -4.41
CA PRO A 168 -8.89 -12.53 -4.41
C PRO A 168 -7.64 -12.81 -3.57
N LEU A 169 -7.54 -13.93 -2.86
CA LEU A 169 -6.44 -14.19 -1.96
C LEU A 169 -5.16 -14.65 -2.69
N ARG A 170 -4.02 -14.08 -2.32
CA ARG A 170 -2.68 -14.50 -2.78
C ARG A 170 -2.23 -15.80 -2.10
N GLU A 171 -2.69 -16.04 -0.88
CA GLU A 171 -2.44 -17.22 -0.05
C GLU A 171 -3.60 -17.44 0.95
N PRO A 172 -3.73 -18.61 1.59
CA PRO A 172 -4.77 -18.84 2.59
C PRO A 172 -4.65 -17.90 3.79
N VAL A 173 -5.79 -17.40 4.30
CA VAL A 173 -5.83 -16.49 5.46
C VAL A 173 -5.12 -17.10 6.68
N SER A 174 -5.37 -18.38 6.98
CA SER A 174 -4.74 -19.08 8.11
C SER A 174 -3.20 -19.08 8.03
N ARG A 175 -2.64 -19.29 6.84
CA ARG A 175 -1.19 -19.25 6.60
C ARG A 175 -0.63 -17.86 6.83
N ALA A 176 -1.38 -16.84 6.43
CA ALA A 176 -0.97 -15.47 6.63
C ALA A 176 -1.02 -15.08 8.11
N LEU A 177 -2.13 -15.38 8.80
CA LEU A 177 -2.28 -15.13 10.23
C LEU A 177 -1.19 -15.81 11.05
N ALA A 178 -0.80 -17.05 10.70
CA ALA A 178 0.30 -17.73 11.37
C ALA A 178 1.62 -16.92 11.39
N ARG A 179 1.85 -16.06 10.38
CA ARG A 179 3.05 -15.21 10.26
C ARG A 179 2.81 -13.77 10.74
N ALA A 180 1.56 -13.35 10.96
CA ALA A 180 1.23 -12.01 11.40
C ALA A 180 1.49 -11.83 12.90
N SER A 181 2.06 -10.70 13.28
CA SER A 181 2.15 -10.25 14.67
C SER A 181 0.85 -9.59 15.12
N ALA A 182 0.20 -8.86 14.21
CA ALA A 182 -1.11 -8.24 14.41
C ALA A 182 -1.85 -8.09 13.07
N VAL A 183 -3.16 -7.89 13.16
CA VAL A 183 -4.02 -7.54 12.02
C VAL A 183 -4.42 -6.08 12.13
N VAL A 184 -4.26 -5.33 11.04
CA VAL A 184 -4.70 -3.94 10.92
C VAL A 184 -5.96 -3.91 10.08
N ILE A 185 -7.09 -3.55 10.69
CA ILE A 185 -8.34 -3.30 9.99
C ILE A 185 -8.37 -1.83 9.61
N LEU A 186 -8.34 -1.55 8.30
CA LEU A 186 -8.35 -0.21 7.75
C LEU A 186 -9.76 0.20 7.33
N GLY A 187 -10.32 1.20 8.00
CA GLY A 187 -11.71 1.63 7.85
C GLY A 187 -12.67 0.87 8.77
N GLU A 188 -13.96 1.05 8.52
CA GLU A 188 -15.02 0.38 9.29
C GLU A 188 -15.05 -1.12 8.98
N ASP A 189 -15.14 -1.97 10.02
CA ASP A 189 -15.17 -3.44 9.86
C ASP A 189 -16.56 -3.94 9.43
N ARG A 190 -16.93 -3.70 8.17
CA ARG A 190 -18.20 -4.19 7.59
C ARG A 190 -18.13 -5.63 7.11
N ALA A 191 -16.93 -6.17 6.98
CA ALA A 191 -16.70 -7.54 6.50
C ALA A 191 -16.50 -8.55 7.64
N ASP A 192 -16.73 -8.14 8.90
CA ASP A 192 -16.52 -8.97 10.09
C ASP A 192 -15.10 -9.59 10.13
N VAL A 193 -14.08 -8.81 9.76
CA VAL A 193 -12.68 -9.25 9.74
C VAL A 193 -12.25 -9.63 11.14
N ALA A 194 -12.64 -8.86 12.16
CA ALA A 194 -12.28 -9.12 13.55
C ALA A 194 -12.68 -10.53 14.01
N ARG A 195 -13.82 -11.06 13.52
CA ARG A 195 -14.30 -12.41 13.84
C ARG A 195 -13.55 -13.51 13.11
N GLN A 196 -12.85 -13.19 12.02
CA GLN A 196 -12.14 -14.15 11.17
C GLN A 196 -10.66 -14.31 11.55
N VAL A 197 -10.13 -13.44 12.42
CA VAL A 197 -8.70 -13.35 12.75
C VAL A 197 -8.38 -13.70 14.20
N ASP A 198 -9.11 -14.67 14.76
CA ASP A 198 -9.00 -15.09 16.15
C ASP A 198 -7.55 -15.39 16.59
N GLY A 199 -7.23 -15.01 17.82
CA GLY A 199 -5.90 -15.21 18.43
C GLY A 199 -4.81 -14.23 17.96
N LYS A 200 -5.15 -13.14 17.29
CA LYS A 200 -4.20 -12.06 16.94
C LYS A 200 -4.63 -10.71 17.52
N PRO A 201 -3.68 -9.87 17.97
CA PRO A 201 -3.97 -8.47 18.25
C PRO A 201 -4.60 -7.80 17.03
N ILE A 202 -5.68 -7.06 17.26
CA ILE A 202 -6.39 -6.30 16.24
C ILE A 202 -6.12 -4.82 16.49
N LEU A 203 -5.63 -4.15 15.46
CA LEU A 203 -5.45 -2.71 15.42
C LEU A 203 -6.46 -2.14 14.44
N THR A 204 -7.12 -1.06 14.78
CA THR A 204 -8.03 -0.34 13.88
C THR A 204 -7.43 1.01 13.51
N ALA A 205 -7.55 1.35 12.23
CA ALA A 205 -7.06 2.62 11.71
C ALA A 205 -7.97 3.13 10.59
N ARG A 206 -7.94 4.44 10.35
CA ARG A 206 -8.69 5.09 9.26
C ARG A 206 -7.75 5.91 8.39
N LEU A 207 -8.10 5.99 7.11
CA LEU A 207 -7.48 6.94 6.19
C LEU A 207 -8.27 8.24 6.25
N GLU A 208 -7.60 9.32 6.62
CA GLU A 208 -8.20 10.64 6.74
C GLU A 208 -7.41 11.65 5.90
N PRO A 209 -8.07 12.65 5.29
CA PRO A 209 -7.37 13.76 4.66
C PRO A 209 -6.44 14.46 5.66
N GLU A 210 -5.27 14.91 5.20
CA GLU A 210 -4.39 15.77 6.01
C GLU A 210 -5.09 17.11 6.32
N ALA A 211 -4.63 17.81 7.37
CA ALA A 211 -5.29 19.03 7.87
C ALA A 211 -5.42 20.11 6.79
N GLU A 212 -4.44 20.22 5.91
CA GLU A 212 -4.38 21.15 4.78
C GLU A 212 -5.53 20.95 3.78
N ALA A 213 -6.15 19.76 3.76
CA ALA A 213 -7.29 19.47 2.91
C ALA A 213 -8.51 20.33 3.24
N SER A 214 -8.58 20.94 4.44
CA SER A 214 -9.64 21.90 4.80
C SER A 214 -9.67 23.13 3.88
N ALA A 215 -8.56 23.46 3.22
CA ALA A 215 -8.49 24.55 2.24
C ALA A 215 -9.36 24.31 0.99
N LEU A 216 -9.82 23.07 0.76
CA LEU A 216 -10.70 22.71 -0.36
C LEU A 216 -12.17 23.08 -0.10
N ALA A 217 -12.56 23.37 1.15
CA ALA A 217 -13.92 23.75 1.48
C ALA A 217 -14.36 25.00 0.70
N GLY A 218 -15.49 24.92 0.02
CA GLY A 218 -16.03 25.98 -0.83
C GLY A 218 -15.33 26.16 -2.18
N GLN A 219 -14.26 25.39 -2.47
CA GLN A 219 -13.59 25.46 -3.77
C GLN A 219 -14.32 24.65 -4.83
N ARG A 220 -14.25 25.12 -6.08
CA ARG A 220 -14.66 24.35 -7.26
C ARG A 220 -13.47 23.52 -7.74
N VAL A 221 -13.68 22.22 -7.92
CA VAL A 221 -12.60 21.30 -8.31
C VAL A 221 -12.99 20.43 -9.49
N VAL A 222 -12.06 20.26 -10.43
CA VAL A 222 -12.06 19.15 -11.37
C VAL A 222 -11.19 18.08 -10.76
N ALA A 223 -11.70 16.87 -10.60
CA ALA A 223 -11.00 15.79 -9.93
C ALA A 223 -10.66 14.67 -10.91
N PHE A 224 -9.49 14.05 -10.74
CA PHE A 224 -9.18 12.82 -11.46
C PHE A 224 -8.36 11.85 -10.62
N ALA A 225 -8.55 10.54 -10.84
CA ALA A 225 -7.78 9.52 -10.14
C ALA A 225 -7.69 8.21 -10.91
N GLY A 226 -6.50 7.60 -10.90
CA GLY A 226 -6.15 6.31 -11.49
C GLY A 226 -5.83 5.28 -10.41
N ILE A 227 -6.79 5.11 -9.49
CA ILE A 227 -6.71 4.21 -8.33
C ILE A 227 -7.81 3.14 -8.41
N GLY A 228 -7.75 2.13 -7.53
CA GLY A 228 -8.72 1.04 -7.54
C GLY A 228 -10.19 1.44 -7.32
N ARG A 229 -10.46 2.55 -6.61
CA ARG A 229 -11.81 3.09 -6.34
C ARG A 229 -11.84 4.63 -6.44
N PRO A 230 -11.80 5.21 -7.66
CA PRO A 230 -11.79 6.65 -7.86
C PRO A 230 -13.00 7.36 -7.23
N GLU A 231 -14.15 6.69 -7.17
CA GLU A 231 -15.39 7.23 -6.63
C GLU A 231 -15.27 7.60 -5.15
N LYS A 232 -14.51 6.81 -4.37
CA LYS A 232 -14.26 7.11 -2.95
C LYS A 232 -13.47 8.41 -2.81
N PHE A 233 -12.50 8.66 -3.69
CA PHE A 233 -11.72 9.90 -3.71
C PHE A 233 -12.60 11.11 -4.02
N PHE A 234 -13.50 11.03 -5.01
CA PHE A 234 -14.41 12.12 -5.32
C PHE A 234 -15.38 12.42 -4.17
N GLN A 235 -15.94 11.38 -3.55
CA GLN A 235 -16.79 11.52 -2.36
C GLN A 235 -16.04 12.16 -1.19
N THR A 236 -14.74 11.86 -1.02
CA THR A 236 -13.92 12.52 0.00
C THR A 236 -13.80 14.02 -0.26
N LEU A 237 -13.57 14.45 -1.51
CA LEU A 237 -13.52 15.88 -1.85
C LEU A 237 -14.85 16.58 -1.53
N GLU A 238 -15.97 15.97 -1.87
CA GLU A 238 -17.31 16.50 -1.55
C GLU A 238 -17.54 16.58 -0.04
N SER A 239 -17.13 15.55 0.71
CA SER A 239 -17.25 15.53 2.18
C SER A 239 -16.40 16.60 2.88
N LEU A 240 -15.32 17.05 2.24
CA LEU A 240 -14.49 18.17 2.67
C LEU A 240 -15.10 19.53 2.31
N GLY A 241 -16.28 19.56 1.67
CA GLY A 241 -16.98 20.78 1.27
C GLY A 241 -16.54 21.34 -0.08
N ALA A 242 -15.75 20.62 -0.88
CA ALA A 242 -15.44 21.02 -2.25
C ALA A 242 -16.64 20.77 -3.17
N THR A 243 -16.83 21.64 -4.16
CA THR A 243 -17.78 21.42 -5.25
C THR A 243 -17.05 20.73 -6.40
N VAL A 244 -17.22 19.42 -6.55
CA VAL A 244 -16.67 18.66 -7.67
C VAL A 244 -17.48 18.96 -8.92
N VAL A 245 -16.94 19.76 -9.84
CA VAL A 245 -17.65 20.19 -11.05
C VAL A 245 -17.55 19.18 -12.17
N GLU A 246 -16.44 18.43 -12.23
CA GLU A 246 -16.22 17.31 -13.13
C GLU A 246 -15.30 16.29 -12.46
N ALA A 247 -15.49 15.00 -12.76
CA ALA A 247 -14.72 13.91 -12.18
C ALA A 247 -14.32 12.87 -13.24
N TYR A 248 -13.04 12.51 -13.28
CA TYR A 248 -12.45 11.62 -14.28
C TYR A 248 -11.79 10.41 -13.61
N GLY A 249 -12.46 9.25 -13.69
CA GLY A 249 -11.94 7.98 -13.17
C GLY A 249 -11.12 7.23 -14.21
N PHE A 250 -9.88 6.87 -13.84
CA PHE A 250 -8.97 6.06 -14.65
C PHE A 250 -8.74 4.69 -14.01
N SER A 251 -8.18 3.75 -14.77
CA SER A 251 -7.83 2.42 -14.22
C SER A 251 -6.64 2.50 -13.24
N ASP A 252 -6.56 1.55 -12.30
CA ASP A 252 -5.46 1.54 -11.33
C ASP A 252 -4.10 1.43 -12.04
N HIS A 253 -3.15 2.29 -11.64
CA HIS A 253 -1.84 2.47 -12.30
C HIS A 253 -1.94 2.99 -13.75
N TYR A 254 -2.88 3.89 -14.02
CA TYR A 254 -3.02 4.49 -15.35
C TYR A 254 -1.75 5.23 -15.81
N PRO A 255 -1.23 4.97 -17.02
CA PRO A 255 -0.08 5.66 -17.60
C PRO A 255 -0.51 6.96 -18.29
N TYR A 256 -0.67 8.02 -17.50
CA TYR A 256 -1.09 9.34 -17.99
C TYR A 256 -0.19 9.87 -19.12
N GLN A 257 -0.80 10.22 -20.25
CA GLN A 257 -0.11 10.94 -21.31
C GLN A 257 -0.03 12.44 -21.01
N VAL A 258 1.03 13.10 -21.49
CA VAL A 258 1.23 14.54 -21.35
C VAL A 258 0.04 15.33 -21.93
N SER A 259 -0.51 14.87 -23.06
CA SER A 259 -1.68 15.49 -23.70
C SER A 259 -2.94 15.39 -22.85
N GLU A 260 -3.21 14.22 -22.26
CA GLU A 260 -4.39 13.99 -21.40
C GLU A 260 -4.35 14.90 -20.17
N ILE A 261 -3.18 15.03 -19.53
CA ILE A 261 -3.01 15.96 -18.40
C ILE A 261 -3.18 17.41 -18.86
N GLY A 262 -2.69 17.76 -20.06
CA GLY A 262 -2.91 19.07 -20.67
C GLY A 262 -4.39 19.40 -20.88
N GLU A 263 -5.17 18.42 -21.35
CA GLU A 263 -6.63 18.54 -21.52
C GLU A 263 -7.33 18.76 -20.17
N LEU A 264 -7.00 17.98 -19.14
CA LEU A 264 -7.55 18.15 -17.80
C LEU A 264 -7.23 19.53 -17.20
N ILE A 265 -6.02 20.03 -17.41
CA ILE A 265 -5.63 21.40 -17.00
C ILE A 265 -6.47 22.45 -17.74
N SER A 266 -6.69 22.25 -19.04
CA SER A 266 -7.52 23.16 -19.85
C SER A 266 -8.97 23.17 -19.36
N ILE A 267 -9.56 22.00 -19.12
CA ILE A 267 -10.90 21.83 -18.56
C ILE A 267 -11.02 22.56 -17.23
N ALA A 268 -10.10 22.34 -16.30
CA ALA A 268 -10.10 23.00 -15.00
C ALA A 268 -10.10 24.54 -15.12
N LYS A 269 -9.28 25.09 -16.03
CA LYS A 269 -9.27 26.53 -16.34
C LYS A 269 -10.61 27.03 -16.89
N THR A 270 -11.18 26.34 -17.89
CA THR A 270 -12.49 26.70 -18.46
C THR A 270 -13.61 26.66 -17.43
N ARG A 271 -13.53 25.76 -16.44
CA ARG A 271 -14.51 25.64 -15.36
C ARG A 271 -14.27 26.58 -14.19
N ALA A 272 -13.21 27.40 -14.25
CA ALA A 272 -12.73 28.21 -13.13
C ALA A 272 -12.62 27.38 -11.84
N ALA A 273 -11.94 26.24 -11.96
CA ALA A 273 -11.81 25.23 -10.91
C ALA A 273 -10.35 24.79 -10.74
N ALA A 274 -9.98 24.35 -9.54
CA ALA A 274 -8.68 23.73 -9.31
C ALA A 274 -8.67 22.28 -9.81
N LEU A 275 -7.56 21.83 -10.40
CA LEU A 275 -7.40 20.43 -10.79
C LEU A 275 -6.80 19.64 -9.62
N ILE A 276 -7.51 18.63 -9.10
CA ILE A 276 -7.10 17.87 -7.92
C ILE A 276 -6.94 16.37 -8.25
N THR A 277 -5.89 15.75 -7.71
CA THR A 277 -5.64 14.31 -7.84
C THR A 277 -5.11 13.67 -6.55
N THR A 278 -4.82 12.38 -6.58
CA THR A 278 -4.30 11.62 -5.43
C THR A 278 -2.77 11.66 -5.37
N THR A 279 -2.20 11.37 -4.19
CA THR A 279 -0.74 11.18 -4.05
C THR A 279 -0.23 10.05 -4.96
N LYS A 280 -0.99 8.98 -5.15
CA LYS A 280 -0.59 7.86 -6.02
C LYS A 280 -0.56 8.24 -7.50
N ASP A 281 -1.37 9.20 -7.93
CA ASP A 281 -1.44 9.65 -9.32
C ASP A 281 -0.38 10.69 -9.65
N ILE A 282 -0.11 11.65 -8.74
CA ILE A 282 0.82 12.75 -9.02
C ILE A 282 2.25 12.28 -9.35
N VAL A 283 2.69 11.14 -8.78
CA VAL A 283 4.01 10.56 -9.06
C VAL A 283 4.15 10.02 -10.49
N ARG A 284 3.03 9.74 -11.16
CA ARG A 284 2.98 9.31 -12.57
C ARG A 284 2.91 10.47 -13.56
N ILE A 285 2.74 11.70 -13.07
CA ILE A 285 2.64 12.90 -13.91
C ILE A 285 4.03 13.51 -14.10
N GLU A 286 4.30 14.04 -15.28
CA GLU A 286 5.58 14.69 -15.58
C GLU A 286 5.82 15.92 -14.68
N PRO A 287 7.04 16.12 -14.14
CA PRO A 287 7.34 17.19 -13.18
C PRO A 287 6.89 18.59 -13.61
N HIS A 288 7.01 18.90 -14.90
CA HIS A 288 6.65 20.21 -15.45
C HIS A 288 5.12 20.47 -15.46
N GLN A 289 4.28 19.44 -15.39
CA GLN A 289 2.82 19.58 -15.35
C GLN A 289 2.27 19.65 -13.92
N ARG A 290 3.03 19.17 -12.92
CA ARG A 290 2.57 19.04 -11.52
C ARG A 290 2.24 20.38 -10.86
N ALA A 291 2.86 21.48 -11.28
CA ALA A 291 2.70 22.79 -10.65
C ALA A 291 1.25 23.32 -10.67
N ASN A 292 0.43 22.86 -11.62
CA ASN A 292 -0.97 23.28 -11.76
C ASN A 292 -1.97 22.25 -11.19
N ILE A 293 -1.49 21.27 -10.42
CA ILE A 293 -2.29 20.14 -9.93
C ILE A 293 -2.19 20.10 -8.41
N GLY A 294 -3.32 20.32 -7.74
CA GLY A 294 -3.44 20.08 -6.30
C GLY A 294 -3.48 18.59 -5.99
N VAL A 295 -2.97 18.21 -4.83
CA VAL A 295 -2.91 16.81 -4.40
C VAL A 295 -3.66 16.69 -3.08
N LEU A 296 -4.67 15.82 -3.04
CA LEU A 296 -5.28 15.42 -1.77
C LEU A 296 -4.36 14.39 -1.10
N ARG A 297 -3.71 14.82 -0.03
CA ARG A 297 -2.91 13.95 0.83
C ARG A 297 -3.79 13.32 1.91
N ILE A 298 -3.43 12.09 2.27
CA ILE A 298 -4.11 11.31 3.28
C ILE A 298 -3.09 10.79 4.28
N THR A 299 -3.50 10.70 5.53
CA THR A 299 -2.74 10.11 6.63
C THR A 299 -3.51 8.95 7.25
N VAL A 300 -2.82 8.17 8.07
CA VAL A 300 -3.42 7.10 8.87
C VAL A 300 -3.62 7.60 10.29
N THR A 301 -4.86 7.56 10.75
CA THR A 301 -5.23 7.81 12.14
C THR A 301 -5.50 6.45 12.81
N TRP A 302 -4.76 6.14 13.87
CA TRP A 302 -4.94 4.91 14.64
C TRP A 302 -5.91 5.16 15.79
N ASP A 303 -6.79 4.19 16.07
CA ASP A 303 -7.71 4.30 17.21
C ASP A 303 -7.00 4.06 18.55
N ASP A 304 -5.97 3.20 18.55
CA ASP A 304 -5.16 2.88 19.73
C ASP A 304 -3.67 2.90 19.38
N GLU A 305 -3.04 4.06 19.63
CA GLU A 305 -1.60 4.27 19.45
C GLU A 305 -0.75 3.43 20.41
N THR A 306 -1.28 3.11 21.60
CA THR A 306 -0.55 2.32 22.60
C THR A 306 -0.48 0.86 22.17
N ALA A 307 -1.59 0.29 21.69
CA ALA A 307 -1.60 -1.04 21.12
C ALA A 307 -0.67 -1.16 19.90
N LEU A 308 -0.64 -0.14 19.03
CA LEU A 308 0.32 -0.10 17.92
C LEU A 308 1.76 -0.10 18.42
N HIS A 309 2.08 0.77 19.39
CA HIS A 309 3.41 0.86 19.98
C HIS A 309 3.85 -0.49 20.59
N ASP A 310 2.96 -1.17 21.29
CA ASP A 310 3.25 -2.48 21.90
C ASP A 310 3.57 -3.56 20.87
N VAL A 311 2.86 -3.56 19.73
CA VAL A 311 3.15 -4.47 18.61
C VAL A 311 4.49 -4.12 17.94
N LEU A 312 4.85 -2.84 17.86
CA LEU A 312 6.10 -2.37 17.24
C LEU A 312 7.32 -2.44 18.17
N ARG A 313 7.14 -2.64 19.47
CA ARG A 313 8.20 -2.68 20.49
C ARG A 313 9.42 -3.53 20.09
N PRO A 314 9.28 -4.75 19.54
CA PRO A 314 10.44 -5.55 19.13
C PRO A 314 11.32 -4.89 18.07
N ALA A 315 10.76 -4.00 17.25
CA ALA A 315 11.51 -3.24 16.26
C ALA A 315 12.11 -1.94 16.81
N MET A 316 11.50 -1.35 17.85
CA MET A 316 11.96 -0.12 18.49
C MET A 316 13.15 -0.34 19.42
N GLU A 317 13.16 -1.45 20.16
CA GLU A 317 14.21 -1.76 21.13
C GLU A 317 15.55 -2.18 20.48
N GLY A 318 15.56 -2.33 19.15
CA GLY A 318 16.72 -2.74 18.37
C GLY A 318 17.09 -4.22 18.60
N ARG A 319 17.85 -4.78 17.66
CA ARG A 319 18.49 -6.08 17.88
C ARG A 319 19.69 -5.84 18.80
N ARG A 320 19.51 -5.99 20.12
CA ARG A 320 20.65 -6.05 21.04
C ARG A 320 21.47 -7.27 20.66
N HIS A 321 22.69 -7.05 20.16
CA HIS A 321 23.66 -8.13 19.98
C HIS A 321 23.90 -8.79 21.35
N GLN A 322 23.46 -10.04 21.51
CA GLN A 322 24.09 -10.97 22.44
C GLN A 322 25.36 -11.50 21.79
#